data_AF-A0A9W9NVW4-F1
#
_entry.id   AF-A0A9W9NVW4-F1
#
_cell.length_a   1.000
_cell.length_b   1.000
_cell.length_c   1.000
_cell.angle_alpha   90.00
_cell.angle_beta   90.00
_cell.angle_gamma   90.00
#
_symmetry.space_group_name_H-M   'P 1'
#
loop_
_entity.id
_entity.type
_entity.pdbx_description
1 polymer ?
#
loop_
_entity_poly.entity_id
_entity_poly.type
_entity_poly.pdbx_seq_one_letter_code
_entity_poly.pdbx_strand_id
1 'polypeptide(L)'
;MILAELTREAEFSKGVLNIVHGPAATVNFILDEPAIRAISFGGSNRAGKYIYSRGSANGKRVQANLGAKNHAVLLPDADKDFSLNAIAGAAFGAAGQRCMALSVLVTVGEIDSWIPELIEKARSLVVSTGFEKDSDVGPVISPESKTRIESLIASASQEGATISLDGRATLLRNIQVGIL
;
A
#
# COMPACT_ATOMS: atom_id res chain seq x y z
N MET A 1 9.19 2.85 22.28
CA MET A 1 8.51 3.35 21.06
C MET A 1 9.30 4.55 20.58
N ILE A 2 10.05 4.40 19.48
CA ILE A 2 11.09 5.37 19.05
C ILE A 2 10.57 6.81 19.00
N LEU A 3 9.37 7.05 18.45
CA LEU A 3 8.80 8.41 18.38
C LEU A 3 8.57 9.05 19.75
N ALA A 4 8.14 8.29 20.75
CA ALA A 4 7.94 8.80 22.11
C ALA A 4 9.28 9.11 22.79
N GLU A 5 10.29 8.28 22.56
CA GLU A 5 11.66 8.48 23.06
C GLU A 5 12.26 9.77 22.48
N LEU A 6 12.19 9.94 21.16
CA LEU A 6 12.68 11.14 20.47
C LEU A 6 11.95 12.41 20.92
N THR A 7 10.63 12.33 21.15
CA THR A 7 9.85 13.49 21.63
C THR A 7 10.26 13.91 23.04
N ARG A 8 10.63 12.93 23.89
CA ARG A 8 11.16 13.19 25.23
C ARG A 8 12.56 13.79 25.18
N GLU A 9 13.43 13.28 24.30
CA GLU A 9 14.78 13.82 24.08
C GLU A 9 14.75 15.24 23.50
N ALA A 10 13.73 15.56 22.70
CA ALA A 10 13.46 16.90 22.22
C ALA A 10 12.75 17.81 23.25
N GLU A 11 12.61 17.34 24.51
CA GLU A 11 12.10 18.12 25.65
C GLU A 11 10.68 18.67 25.50
N PHE A 12 9.81 17.96 24.76
CA PHE A 12 8.40 18.33 24.67
C PHE A 12 7.72 18.25 26.04
N SER A 13 6.82 19.19 26.30
CA SER A 13 6.02 19.18 27.55
C SER A 13 5.16 17.92 27.67
N LYS A 14 4.97 17.44 28.90
CA LYS A 14 4.12 16.27 29.19
C LYS A 14 2.71 16.48 28.64
N GLY A 15 2.18 15.45 27.98
CA GLY A 15 0.82 15.46 27.41
C GLY A 15 0.72 16.03 25.99
N VAL A 16 1.80 16.58 25.40
CA VAL A 16 1.79 17.05 24.00
C VAL A 16 1.65 15.89 23.02
N LEU A 17 2.42 14.81 23.22
CA LEU A 17 2.29 13.56 22.47
C LEU A 17 1.80 12.47 23.40
N ASN A 18 0.71 11.81 23.00
CA ASN A 18 0.18 10.63 23.67
C ASN A 18 0.04 9.52 22.62
N ILE A 19 0.59 8.34 22.91
CA ILE A 19 0.47 7.15 22.05
C ILE A 19 -0.41 6.14 22.78
N VAL A 20 -1.51 5.74 22.15
CA VAL A 20 -2.44 4.76 22.69
C VAL A 20 -2.56 3.60 21.71
N HIS A 21 -2.20 2.40 22.17
CA HIS A 21 -2.36 1.18 21.39
C HIS A 21 -3.72 0.56 21.67
N GLY A 22 -4.39 0.06 20.64
CA GLY A 22 -5.54 -0.79 20.84
C GLY A 22 -6.40 -1.01 19.59
N PRO A 23 -7.45 -1.83 19.73
CA PRO A 23 -8.33 -2.22 18.65
C PRO A 23 -9.39 -1.13 18.39
N ALA A 24 -10.44 -1.50 17.64
CA ALA A 24 -11.55 -0.61 17.32
C ALA A 24 -12.21 0.08 18.54
N ALA A 25 -12.17 -0.53 19.72
CA ALA A 25 -12.66 0.10 20.95
C ALA A 25 -11.91 1.39 21.31
N THR A 26 -10.58 1.40 21.14
CA THR A 26 -9.75 2.60 21.32
C THR A 26 -10.10 3.68 20.30
N VAL A 27 -10.36 3.28 19.05
CA VAL A 27 -10.82 4.19 18.01
C VAL A 27 -12.19 4.78 18.38
N ASN A 28 -13.12 3.98 18.88
CA ASN A 28 -14.44 4.45 19.30
C ASN A 28 -14.36 5.46 20.44
N PHE A 29 -13.50 5.22 21.44
CA PHE A 29 -13.22 6.21 22.47
C PHE A 29 -12.77 7.55 21.86
N ILE A 30 -11.82 7.51 20.92
CA ILE A 30 -11.34 8.73 20.23
C ILE A 30 -12.47 9.45 19.48
N LEU A 31 -13.37 8.68 18.85
CA LEU A 31 -14.50 9.21 18.09
C LEU A 31 -15.58 9.84 18.99
N ASP A 32 -15.71 9.40 20.24
CA ASP A 32 -16.78 9.82 21.14
C ASP A 32 -16.33 10.88 22.16
N GLU A 33 -15.06 10.85 22.60
CA GLU A 33 -14.52 11.72 23.65
C GLU A 33 -14.65 13.22 23.30
N PRO A 34 -15.48 14.00 24.02
CA PRO A 34 -15.72 15.42 23.71
C PRO A 34 -14.46 16.30 23.70
N ALA A 35 -13.42 15.95 24.46
CA ALA A 35 -12.16 16.68 24.50
C ALA A 35 -11.39 16.62 23.16
N ILE A 36 -11.61 15.60 22.34
CA ILE A 36 -10.94 15.44 21.04
C ILE A 36 -11.69 16.26 19.98
N ARG A 37 -11.04 17.30 19.47
CA ARG A 37 -11.66 18.30 18.57
C ARG A 37 -11.53 17.97 17.08
N ALA A 38 -10.53 17.19 16.70
CA ALA A 38 -10.24 16.87 15.31
C ALA A 38 -9.64 15.47 15.19
N ILE A 39 -9.89 14.82 14.06
CA ILE A 39 -9.44 13.47 13.75
C ILE A 39 -8.76 13.47 12.39
N SER A 40 -7.56 12.88 12.34
CA SER A 40 -6.86 12.55 11.11
C SER A 40 -6.74 11.04 10.97
N PHE A 41 -7.31 10.49 9.91
CA PHE A 41 -7.31 9.06 9.66
C PHE A 41 -6.73 8.74 8.28
N GLY A 42 -5.80 7.78 8.24
CA GLY A 42 -5.32 7.13 7.02
C GLY A 42 -5.59 5.64 7.08
N GLY A 43 -6.24 5.07 6.07
CA GLY A 43 -6.51 3.63 6.05
C GLY A 43 -7.56 3.18 5.03
N SER A 44 -8.25 2.07 5.31
CA SER A 44 -9.23 1.48 4.37
C SER A 44 -10.50 2.33 4.21
N ASN A 45 -11.16 2.19 3.05
CA ASN A 45 -12.45 2.84 2.77
C ASN A 45 -13.52 2.52 3.82
N ARG A 46 -13.61 1.25 4.25
CA ARG A 46 -14.59 0.79 5.24
C ARG A 46 -14.41 1.47 6.59
N ALA A 47 -13.18 1.48 7.11
CA ALA A 47 -12.86 2.12 8.39
C ALA A 47 -13.01 3.65 8.29
N GLY A 48 -12.53 4.24 7.19
CA GLY A 48 -12.59 5.66 6.96
C GLY A 48 -14.01 6.23 6.89
N LYS A 49 -14.91 5.55 6.18
CA LYS A 49 -16.33 5.93 6.12
C LYS A 49 -16.95 5.92 7.53
N TYR A 50 -16.68 4.86 8.30
CA TYR A 50 -17.16 4.76 9.68
C TYR A 50 -16.63 5.91 10.56
N ILE A 51 -15.33 6.16 10.53
CA ILE A 51 -14.66 7.21 11.30
C ILE A 51 -15.17 8.59 10.91
N TYR A 52 -15.29 8.86 9.62
CA TYR A 52 -15.78 10.13 9.10
C TYR A 52 -17.24 10.37 9.51
N SER A 53 -18.12 9.38 9.32
CA SER A 53 -19.53 9.49 9.71
C SER A 53 -19.70 9.72 11.21
N ARG A 54 -19.10 8.87 12.06
CA ARG A 54 -19.27 8.94 13.52
C ARG A 54 -18.59 10.18 14.11
N GLY A 55 -17.36 10.47 13.69
CA GLY A 55 -16.61 11.64 14.17
C GLY A 55 -17.31 12.96 13.82
N SER A 56 -17.81 13.09 12.59
CA SER A 56 -18.53 14.30 12.16
C SER A 56 -19.89 14.43 12.85
N ALA A 57 -20.62 13.32 13.07
CA ALA A 57 -21.87 13.32 13.84
C ALA A 57 -21.66 13.80 15.29
N ASN A 58 -20.49 13.54 15.87
CA ASN A 58 -20.08 14.04 17.19
C ASN A 58 -19.49 15.47 17.16
N GLY A 59 -19.66 16.21 16.06
CA GLY A 59 -19.25 17.61 15.94
C GLY A 59 -17.74 17.83 15.78
N LYS A 60 -16.98 16.79 15.42
CA LYS A 60 -15.52 16.86 15.22
C LYS A 60 -15.17 17.19 13.78
N ARG A 61 -14.05 17.89 13.55
CA ARG A 61 -13.47 18.01 12.21
C ARG A 61 -12.77 16.69 11.85
N VAL A 62 -13.09 16.10 10.71
CA VAL A 62 -12.49 14.83 10.30
C VAL A 62 -11.85 14.95 8.92
N GLN A 63 -10.57 14.58 8.83
CA GLN A 63 -9.91 14.26 7.56
C GLN A 63 -9.72 12.73 7.49
N ALA A 64 -10.10 12.13 6.36
CA ALA A 64 -10.05 10.69 6.16
C ALA A 64 -9.47 10.38 4.78
N ASN A 65 -8.20 9.97 4.76
CA ASN A 65 -7.43 9.67 3.55
C ASN A 65 -7.47 8.15 3.30
N LEU A 66 -8.17 7.75 2.24
CA LEU A 66 -8.63 6.36 2.10
C LEU A 66 -7.88 5.60 0.99
N GLY A 67 -8.44 4.45 0.59
CA GLY A 67 -7.88 3.64 -0.48
C GLY A 67 -7.93 4.35 -1.84
N ALA A 68 -7.05 3.95 -2.74
CA ALA A 68 -6.91 4.53 -4.07
C ALA A 68 -6.82 3.46 -5.15
N LYS A 69 -7.12 3.86 -6.39
CA LYS A 69 -6.87 3.09 -7.61
C LYS A 69 -6.14 4.02 -8.57
N ASN A 70 -4.84 4.20 -8.33
CA ASN A 70 -4.05 5.17 -9.10
C ASN A 70 -3.79 4.62 -10.51
N HIS A 71 -3.86 5.54 -11.47
CA HIS A 71 -3.65 5.28 -12.89
C HIS A 71 -2.41 6.06 -13.35
N ALA A 72 -1.64 5.47 -14.25
CA ALA A 72 -0.63 6.15 -15.04
C ALA A 72 -1.03 6.05 -16.51
N VAL A 73 -0.93 7.15 -17.23
CA VAL A 73 -1.16 7.19 -18.67
C VAL A 73 0.20 7.26 -19.34
N LEU A 74 0.54 6.25 -20.15
CA LEU A 74 1.81 6.18 -20.87
C LEU A 74 1.57 6.58 -22.33
N LEU A 75 2.27 7.63 -22.74
CA LEU A 75 2.22 8.19 -24.09
C LEU A 75 3.42 7.69 -24.92
N PRO A 76 3.28 7.62 -26.26
CA PRO A 76 4.33 7.10 -27.14
C PRO A 76 5.57 7.99 -27.25
N ASP A 77 5.48 9.26 -26.85
CA ASP A 77 6.57 10.23 -26.82
C ASP A 77 7.30 10.29 -25.46
N ALA A 78 6.89 9.47 -24.48
CA ALA A 78 7.57 9.35 -23.21
C ALA A 78 8.96 8.72 -23.37
N ASP A 79 9.91 9.09 -22.50
CA ASP A 79 11.19 8.37 -22.42
C ASP A 79 10.92 6.92 -21.96
N LYS A 80 11.23 5.96 -22.84
CA LYS A 80 10.87 4.56 -22.63
C LYS A 80 11.50 3.97 -21.37
N ASP A 81 12.82 4.04 -21.27
CA ASP A 81 13.57 3.37 -20.20
C ASP A 81 13.22 3.97 -18.84
N PHE A 82 13.16 5.30 -18.76
CA PHE A 82 12.74 6.01 -17.56
C PHE A 82 11.31 5.62 -17.17
N SER A 83 10.38 5.62 -18.12
CA SER A 83 8.97 5.32 -17.86
C SER A 83 8.78 3.90 -17.34
N LEU A 84 9.40 2.91 -17.98
CA LEU A 84 9.27 1.51 -17.56
C LEU A 84 9.87 1.27 -16.17
N ASN A 85 11.02 1.88 -15.86
CA ASN A 85 11.63 1.80 -14.53
C ASN A 85 10.74 2.48 -13.47
N ALA A 86 10.20 3.66 -13.76
CA ALA A 86 9.30 4.37 -12.85
C ALA A 86 8.00 3.60 -12.60
N ILE A 87 7.41 3.01 -13.65
CA ILE A 87 6.20 2.18 -13.55
C ILE A 87 6.46 0.95 -12.69
N ALA A 88 7.56 0.22 -12.92
CA ALA A 88 7.92 -0.94 -12.11
C ALA A 88 8.10 -0.56 -10.63
N GLY A 89 8.84 0.51 -10.34
CA GLY A 89 9.04 1.01 -8.99
C GLY A 89 7.74 1.48 -8.32
N ALA A 90 6.84 2.13 -9.07
CA ALA A 90 5.56 2.60 -8.56
C ALA A 90 4.55 1.47 -8.30
N ALA A 91 4.56 0.43 -9.13
CA ALA A 91 3.65 -0.71 -9.01
C ALA A 91 4.08 -1.68 -7.91
N PHE A 92 5.36 -2.09 -7.90
CA PHE A 92 5.82 -3.21 -7.08
C PHE A 92 6.53 -2.79 -5.79
N GLY A 93 7.06 -1.56 -5.71
CA GLY A 93 7.74 -1.06 -4.52
C GLY A 93 6.87 -1.17 -3.25
N ALA A 94 7.49 -1.59 -2.15
CA ALA A 94 6.80 -1.93 -0.89
C ALA A 94 5.65 -2.95 -1.07
N ALA A 95 5.83 -3.91 -1.99
CA ALA A 95 4.82 -4.90 -2.38
C ALA A 95 3.48 -4.29 -2.83
N GLY A 96 3.52 -3.06 -3.38
CA GLY A 96 2.32 -2.32 -3.77
C GLY A 96 1.45 -1.83 -2.60
N GLN A 97 1.89 -1.98 -1.35
CA GLN A 97 1.13 -1.60 -0.15
C GLN A 97 1.27 -0.11 0.18
N ARG A 98 1.07 0.75 -0.84
CA ARG A 98 1.13 2.21 -0.74
C ARG A 98 -0.16 2.79 -1.29
N CYS A 99 -0.73 3.80 -0.64
CA CYS A 99 -1.89 4.51 -1.21
C CYS A 99 -1.58 5.20 -2.54
N MET A 100 -0.30 5.48 -2.81
CA MET A 100 0.20 6.03 -4.08
C MET A 100 0.71 4.95 -5.05
N ALA A 101 0.55 3.66 -4.75
CA ALA A 101 1.00 2.59 -5.65
C ALA A 101 0.26 2.65 -6.99
N LEU A 102 1.00 2.40 -8.07
CA LEU A 102 0.43 2.37 -9.41
C LEU A 102 -0.29 1.03 -9.62
N SER A 103 -1.60 1.09 -9.80
CA SER A 103 -2.46 -0.10 -9.84
C SER A 103 -3.08 -0.37 -11.21
N VAL A 104 -2.98 0.61 -12.13
CA VAL A 104 -3.49 0.56 -13.50
C VAL A 104 -2.54 1.34 -14.38
N LEU A 105 -2.04 0.70 -15.44
CA LEU A 105 -1.34 1.37 -16.52
C LEU A 105 -2.30 1.49 -17.70
N VAL A 106 -2.49 2.71 -18.21
CA VAL A 106 -3.26 2.99 -19.41
C VAL A 106 -2.29 3.35 -20.51
N THR A 107 -2.28 2.56 -21.57
CA THR A 107 -1.41 2.77 -22.72
C THR A 107 -2.11 3.54 -23.83
N VAL A 108 -1.40 4.44 -24.50
CA VAL A 108 -1.92 5.23 -25.63
C VAL A 108 -1.12 4.94 -26.90
N GLY A 109 -1.82 4.62 -27.99
CA GLY A 109 -1.20 4.30 -29.28
C GLY A 109 -0.49 2.95 -29.28
N GLU A 110 0.49 2.79 -30.18
CA GLU A 110 1.17 1.51 -30.41
C GLU A 110 2.35 1.25 -29.44
N ILE A 111 2.07 1.32 -28.13
CA ILE A 111 3.09 1.06 -27.09
C ILE A 111 3.03 -0.34 -26.49
N ASP A 112 2.18 -1.21 -27.04
CA ASP A 112 2.11 -2.63 -26.67
C ASP A 112 3.46 -3.34 -26.82
N SER A 113 4.29 -2.87 -27.76
CA SER A 113 5.66 -3.34 -27.96
C SER A 113 6.59 -3.14 -26.74
N TRP A 114 6.23 -2.28 -25.78
CA TRP A 114 7.03 -2.02 -24.57
C TRP A 114 6.65 -2.94 -23.41
N ILE A 115 5.46 -3.55 -23.45
CA ILE A 115 4.92 -4.40 -22.37
C ILE A 115 5.83 -5.61 -22.06
N PRO A 116 6.42 -6.32 -23.04
CA PRO A 116 7.35 -7.42 -22.75
C PRO A 116 8.54 -6.97 -21.89
N GLU A 117 9.07 -5.77 -22.12
CA GLU A 117 10.19 -5.26 -21.34
C GLU A 117 9.78 -4.88 -19.91
N LEU A 118 8.57 -4.34 -19.73
CA LEU A 118 8.02 -4.10 -18.38
C LEU A 118 7.86 -5.41 -17.61
N ILE A 119 7.39 -6.47 -18.27
CA ILE A 119 7.26 -7.81 -17.67
C ILE A 119 8.62 -8.33 -17.24
N GLU A 120 9.66 -8.19 -18.06
CA GLU A 120 11.01 -8.64 -17.71
C GLU A 120 11.61 -7.83 -16.56
N LYS A 121 11.40 -6.51 -16.52
CA LYS A 121 11.77 -5.70 -15.36
C LYS A 121 11.08 -6.20 -14.09
N ALA A 122 9.77 -6.44 -14.14
CA ALA A 122 9.02 -6.98 -13.00
C ALA A 122 9.51 -8.38 -12.58
N ARG A 123 9.82 -9.26 -13.54
CA ARG A 123 10.36 -10.60 -13.29
C ARG A 123 11.75 -10.56 -12.63
N SER A 124 12.55 -9.55 -12.96
CA SER A 124 13.91 -9.40 -12.44
C SER A 124 13.99 -8.94 -10.99
N LEU A 125 12.87 -8.47 -10.40
CA LEU A 125 12.83 -8.01 -9.02
C LEU A 125 13.17 -9.13 -8.04
N VAL A 126 14.11 -8.86 -7.14
CA VAL A 126 14.52 -9.76 -6.07
C VAL A 126 13.51 -9.68 -4.91
N VAL A 127 12.72 -10.75 -4.76
CA VAL A 127 11.77 -10.90 -3.66
C VAL A 127 12.45 -11.57 -2.48
N SER A 128 12.47 -10.90 -1.32
CA SER A 128 13.12 -11.41 -0.10
C SER A 128 12.41 -10.93 1.18
N THR A 129 13.04 -11.11 2.34
CA THR A 129 12.45 -10.67 3.62
C THR A 129 12.50 -9.15 3.83
N GLY A 130 13.28 -8.44 3.01
CA GLY A 130 13.46 -6.98 3.08
C GLY A 130 14.66 -6.54 3.92
N PHE A 131 15.44 -7.48 4.47
CA PHE A 131 16.66 -7.20 5.24
C PHE A 131 17.94 -7.38 4.41
N GLU A 132 17.83 -8.04 3.26
CA GLU A 132 18.93 -8.30 2.34
C GLU A 132 19.25 -7.06 1.52
N LYS A 133 20.56 -6.83 1.25
CA LYS A 133 21.06 -5.63 0.56
C LYS A 133 20.51 -5.51 -0.88
N ASP A 134 20.25 -6.63 -1.52
CA ASP A 134 19.77 -6.77 -2.89
C ASP A 134 18.25 -6.98 -2.95
N SER A 135 17.51 -6.74 -1.85
CA SER A 135 16.05 -6.84 -1.84
C SER A 135 15.39 -5.71 -2.61
N ASP A 136 14.57 -6.05 -3.61
CA ASP A 136 13.71 -5.08 -4.30
C ASP A 136 12.30 -5.03 -3.71
N VAL A 137 11.76 -6.20 -3.33
CA VAL A 137 10.37 -6.34 -2.87
C VAL A 137 10.31 -7.25 -1.65
N GLY A 138 9.80 -6.71 -0.54
CA GLY A 138 9.50 -7.45 0.68
C GLY A 138 8.14 -8.18 0.64
N PRO A 139 7.76 -8.86 1.73
CA PRO A 139 6.48 -9.58 1.80
C PRO A 139 5.28 -8.63 1.94
N VAL A 140 4.08 -9.19 1.71
CA VAL A 140 2.83 -8.51 2.09
C VAL A 140 2.63 -8.57 3.60
N ILE A 141 1.81 -7.68 4.14
CA ILE A 141 1.73 -7.42 5.58
C ILE A 141 1.19 -8.60 6.41
N SER A 142 0.33 -9.45 5.83
CA SER A 142 -0.32 -10.53 6.56
C SER A 142 -0.79 -11.66 5.63
N PRO A 143 -1.03 -12.88 6.15
CA PRO A 143 -1.57 -13.99 5.37
C PRO A 143 -2.92 -13.65 4.72
N GLU A 144 -3.79 -12.91 5.41
CA GLU A 144 -5.09 -12.50 4.89
C GLU A 144 -4.94 -11.54 3.70
N SER A 145 -3.92 -10.67 3.75
CA SER A 145 -3.58 -9.79 2.62
C SER A 145 -3.19 -10.61 1.41
N LYS A 146 -2.36 -11.65 1.59
CA LYS A 146 -2.00 -12.56 0.50
C LYS A 146 -3.21 -13.29 -0.04
N THR A 147 -4.00 -13.96 0.80
CA THR A 147 -5.19 -14.71 0.34
C THR A 147 -6.12 -13.82 -0.49
N ARG A 148 -6.29 -12.55 -0.09
CA ARG A 148 -7.05 -11.56 -0.86
C ARG A 148 -6.39 -11.22 -2.20
N ILE A 149 -5.08 -11.09 -2.26
CA ILE A 149 -4.35 -10.83 -3.52
C ILE A 149 -4.48 -12.03 -4.46
N GLU A 150 -4.27 -13.25 -3.96
CA GLU A 150 -4.42 -14.47 -4.75
C GLU A 150 -5.83 -14.65 -5.30
N SER A 151 -6.86 -14.31 -4.52
CA SER A 151 -8.25 -14.37 -4.98
C SER A 151 -8.55 -13.35 -6.08
N LEU A 152 -7.96 -12.16 -6.02
CA LEU A 152 -8.05 -11.15 -7.10
C LEU A 152 -7.34 -11.60 -8.38
N ILE A 153 -6.19 -12.26 -8.26
CA ILE A 153 -5.50 -12.84 -9.43
C ILE A 153 -6.36 -13.96 -10.04
N ALA A 154 -6.95 -14.81 -9.21
CA ALA A 154 -7.84 -15.88 -9.67
C ALA A 154 -9.10 -15.31 -10.36
N SER A 155 -9.72 -14.26 -9.80
CA SER A 155 -10.91 -13.65 -10.41
C SER A 155 -10.57 -12.98 -11.75
N ALA A 156 -9.42 -12.32 -11.86
CA ALA A 156 -8.97 -11.72 -13.12
C ALA A 156 -8.94 -12.76 -14.26
N SER A 157 -8.41 -13.96 -14.02
CA SER A 157 -8.41 -15.03 -15.02
C SER A 157 -9.82 -15.53 -15.36
N GLN A 158 -10.73 -15.60 -14.37
CA GLN A 158 -12.13 -16.00 -14.59
C GLN A 158 -12.93 -14.94 -15.36
N GLU A 159 -12.59 -13.67 -15.17
CA GLU A 159 -13.19 -12.51 -15.83
C GLU A 159 -12.60 -12.25 -17.23
N GLY A 160 -11.68 -13.10 -17.70
CA GLY A 160 -11.13 -13.06 -19.05
C GLY A 160 -9.86 -12.22 -19.23
N ALA A 161 -9.22 -11.79 -18.14
CA ALA A 161 -7.92 -11.12 -18.21
C ALA A 161 -6.78 -12.13 -18.44
N THR A 162 -5.77 -11.69 -19.21
CA THR A 162 -4.54 -12.45 -19.42
C THR A 162 -3.55 -12.19 -18.28
N ILE A 163 -3.07 -13.25 -17.63
CA ILE A 163 -1.99 -13.15 -16.63
C ILE A 163 -0.64 -13.24 -17.35
N SER A 164 -0.03 -12.08 -17.64
CA SER A 164 1.27 -12.03 -18.33
C SER A 164 2.46 -12.36 -17.42
N LEU A 165 2.31 -12.17 -16.10
CA LEU A 165 3.28 -12.55 -15.07
C LEU A 165 2.52 -12.98 -13.82
N ASP A 166 2.74 -14.22 -13.36
CA ASP A 166 2.07 -14.78 -12.19
C ASP A 166 3.00 -14.81 -10.97
N GLY A 167 2.68 -14.01 -9.95
CA GLY A 167 3.47 -13.90 -8.72
C GLY A 167 3.11 -14.92 -7.63
N ARG A 168 2.12 -15.81 -7.84
CA ARG A 168 1.62 -16.71 -6.78
C ARG A 168 2.60 -17.83 -6.41
N ALA A 169 3.49 -18.20 -7.33
CA ALA A 169 4.47 -19.27 -7.13
C ALA A 169 5.90 -18.76 -6.84
N THR A 170 6.05 -17.49 -6.46
CA THR A 170 7.38 -16.90 -6.20
C THR A 170 7.99 -17.53 -4.96
N LEU A 171 9.06 -18.30 -5.16
CA LEU A 171 9.88 -18.86 -4.08
C LEU A 171 10.85 -17.78 -3.60
N LEU A 172 10.90 -17.54 -2.28
CA LEU A 172 11.97 -16.75 -1.67
C LEU A 172 13.30 -17.46 -1.96
N ARG A 173 14.31 -16.71 -2.44
CA ARG A 173 15.67 -17.24 -2.42
C ARG A 173 16.06 -17.42 -0.95
N ASN A 174 16.24 -18.68 -0.54
CA ASN A 174 16.93 -19.11 0.68
C ASN A 174 16.25 -18.95 2.06
N ILE A 175 14.94 -18.73 2.21
CA ILE A 175 14.30 -18.91 3.55
C ILE A 175 12.85 -19.40 3.44
N GLN A 176 12.51 -20.44 4.21
CA GLN A 176 11.17 -20.94 4.43
C GLN A 176 10.51 -20.15 5.56
N VAL A 177 9.82 -19.03 5.27
CA VAL A 177 9.03 -18.29 6.26
C VAL A 177 7.57 -18.20 5.80
N GLY A 178 6.68 -18.71 6.64
CA GLY A 178 5.28 -19.06 6.34
C GLY A 178 4.29 -17.90 6.24
N ILE A 179 4.66 -16.78 5.62
CA ILE A 179 3.71 -15.74 5.23
C ILE A 179 4.17 -15.19 3.88
N LEU A 180 3.93 -15.98 2.83
CA LEU A 180 3.73 -15.43 1.51
C LEU A 180 2.32 -14.91 1.47
#